data_AF-A0AAN8QHB9-F1
#
_entry.id   AF-A0AAN8QHB9-F1
#
_cell.length_a   1.000
_cell.length_b   1.000
_cell.length_c   1.000
_cell.angle_alpha   90.00
_cell.angle_beta   90.00
_cell.angle_gamma   90.00
#
_symmetry.space_group_name_H-M   'P 1'
#
loop_
_entity.id
_entity.type
_entity.pdbx_description
1 polymer ?
#
loop_
_entity_poly.entity_id
_entity_poly.type
_entity_poly.pdbx_seq_one_letter_code
_entity_poly.pdbx_strand_id
1 'polypeptide(L)'
;MTAPAVTGLDPIAGAAGVRYPASRGSVKDTLLIDYQFTFSLSQEEDRYYTAINFVATPEEQNRDLVVFINASKNFNLNITWAASFTAGTQTGEEIPIVSRSNIKEFKDSFSNENFDFRNNPNITFFVYVSNFTWPIKIQIAFSQHSNFMDLVQFFVTFFSCFLSLLLVAAVVWKIKQSCWASRRREQLLREMQQMASRPFATINVALETDEEPPDLIGGNVKTVPKPIALEPCFGNKAAVLSIFVRLPRGTGGIPPPGQSGLTVASALVDVSQQMCLGYKEKSGGLRNRKQQPSAQPSTCI
;
A
#
# COMPACT_ATOMS: atom_id res chain seq x y z
N MET A 1 13.00 -22.60 15.76
CA MET A 1 12.39 -21.95 16.93
C MET A 1 12.19 -23.03 17.98
N THR A 2 12.76 -22.80 19.16
CA THR A 2 12.89 -23.76 20.26
C THR A 2 11.53 -23.91 20.94
N ALA A 3 10.98 -25.14 20.98
CA ALA A 3 9.82 -25.42 21.82
C ALA A 3 10.14 -25.07 23.29
N PRO A 4 9.19 -24.56 24.08
CA PRO A 4 9.45 -24.22 25.47
C PRO A 4 9.86 -25.48 26.24
N ALA A 5 11.08 -25.49 26.79
CA ALA A 5 11.54 -26.56 27.66
C ALA A 5 10.91 -26.35 29.04
N VAL A 6 10.01 -27.25 29.44
CA VAL A 6 9.54 -27.30 30.83
C VAL A 6 10.62 -28.00 31.64
N THR A 7 11.53 -27.22 32.22
CA THR A 7 12.52 -27.71 33.21
C THR A 7 11.95 -27.63 34.61
N GLY A 8 11.83 -28.79 35.25
CA GLY A 8 11.49 -28.93 36.65
C GLY A 8 10.05 -29.39 36.83
N LEU A 9 9.89 -30.63 37.26
CA LEU A 9 8.99 -30.99 38.35
C LEU A 9 9.34 -32.41 38.80
N ASP A 10 9.85 -32.49 40.03
CA ASP A 10 9.69 -33.67 40.87
C ASP A 10 8.20 -34.05 40.88
N PRO A 11 7.84 -35.34 40.82
CA PRO A 11 6.47 -35.77 40.61
C PRO A 11 5.69 -35.68 41.92
N ILE A 12 5.21 -34.49 42.28
CA ILE A 12 4.14 -34.33 43.27
C ILE A 12 3.12 -33.34 42.71
N ALA A 13 1.93 -33.85 42.39
CA ALA A 13 0.69 -33.13 42.13
C ALA A 13 0.64 -32.18 40.90
N GLY A 14 0.06 -32.71 39.82
CA GLY A 14 -0.91 -31.95 39.01
C GLY A 14 -0.40 -31.06 37.88
N ALA A 15 0.01 -31.66 36.75
CA ALA A 15 -0.38 -31.22 35.39
C ALA A 15 0.14 -32.20 34.32
N ALA A 16 -0.79 -32.75 33.52
CA ALA A 16 -0.64 -33.34 32.19
C ALA A 16 0.29 -34.56 31.97
N GLY A 17 0.31 -35.52 32.90
CA GLY A 17 0.81 -36.87 32.61
C GLY A 17 0.15 -37.87 33.55
N VAL A 18 -0.82 -38.64 33.06
CA VAL A 18 -1.49 -39.67 33.88
C VAL A 18 -0.59 -40.90 33.92
N ARG A 19 0.08 -41.11 35.05
CA ARG A 19 0.94 -42.29 35.27
C ARG A 19 0.08 -43.51 35.57
N TYR A 20 0.04 -44.47 34.65
CA TYR A 20 -0.57 -45.78 34.92
C TYR A 20 0.51 -46.79 35.34
N PRO A 21 0.30 -47.55 36.43
CA PRO A 21 1.20 -48.64 36.77
C PRO A 21 1.07 -49.75 35.72
N ALA A 22 2.12 -49.98 34.93
CA ALA A 22 2.20 -51.16 34.07
C ALA A 22 2.88 -52.30 34.84
N SER A 23 2.41 -53.53 34.62
CA SER A 23 2.96 -54.73 35.25
C SER A 23 4.43 -54.93 34.83
N ARG A 24 5.30 -55.13 35.82
CA ARG A 24 6.76 -55.37 35.71
C ARG A 24 7.60 -54.22 35.13
N GLY A 25 7.85 -53.19 35.94
CA GLY A 25 9.02 -52.30 35.77
C GLY A 25 8.96 -51.31 34.61
N SER A 26 7.79 -51.04 34.04
CA SER A 26 7.59 -50.02 33.01
C SER A 26 6.60 -48.94 33.47
N VAL A 27 6.90 -47.69 33.15
CA VAL A 27 6.06 -46.51 33.43
C VAL A 27 5.36 -46.11 32.13
N LYS A 28 4.06 -45.79 32.18
CA LYS A 28 3.30 -45.24 31.05
C LYS A 28 2.98 -43.77 31.33
N ASP A 29 3.44 -42.88 30.46
CA ASP A 29 3.19 -41.44 30.53
C ASP A 29 2.55 -40.93 29.24
N THR A 30 1.43 -40.20 29.36
CA THR A 30 0.78 -39.53 28.23
C THR A 30 1.41 -38.15 28.01
N LEU A 31 1.80 -37.85 26.77
CA LEU A 31 2.50 -36.62 26.39
C LEU A 31 1.61 -35.73 25.54
N LEU A 32 1.71 -34.42 25.76
CA LEU A 32 1.06 -33.39 24.94
C LEU A 32 1.87 -33.12 23.68
N ILE A 33 1.16 -32.84 22.58
CA ILE A 33 1.76 -32.44 21.31
C ILE A 33 2.30 -31.00 21.41
N ASP A 34 3.37 -30.72 20.68
CA ASP A 34 4.12 -29.45 20.62
C ASP A 34 4.85 -29.05 21.92
N TYR A 35 4.92 -29.98 22.89
CA TYR A 35 5.74 -29.84 24.09
C TYR A 35 6.96 -30.77 24.06
N GLN A 36 8.05 -30.30 24.66
CA GLN A 36 9.23 -31.11 24.93
C GLN A 36 9.28 -31.48 26.41
N PHE A 37 9.30 -32.78 26.68
CA PHE A 37 9.38 -33.34 28.02
C PHE A 37 10.78 -33.86 28.27
N THR A 38 11.29 -33.67 29.50
CA THR A 38 12.57 -34.22 29.95
C THR A 38 12.36 -35.09 31.18
N PHE A 39 12.59 -36.39 31.03
CA PHE A 39 12.52 -37.38 32.10
C PHE A 39 13.93 -37.64 32.63
N SER A 40 14.15 -37.44 33.93
CA SER A 40 15.46 -37.67 34.57
C SER A 40 15.35 -38.77 35.61
N LEU A 41 15.84 -39.97 35.28
CA LEU A 41 15.97 -41.09 36.21
C LEU A 41 17.36 -41.01 36.85
N SER A 42 17.42 -40.47 38.06
CA SER A 42 18.69 -40.21 38.76
C SER A 42 18.64 -40.52 40.25
N GLN A 43 17.48 -40.84 40.80
CA GLN A 43 17.33 -41.22 42.20
C GLN A 43 17.71 -42.70 42.38
N GLU A 44 18.17 -43.11 43.56
CA GLU A 44 18.58 -44.51 43.79
C GLU A 44 17.42 -45.50 43.63
N GLU A 45 16.19 -45.07 43.91
CA GLU A 45 14.96 -45.83 43.74
C GLU A 45 14.67 -46.13 42.26
N ASP A 46 15.14 -45.28 41.35
CA ASP A 46 14.92 -45.42 39.91
C ASP A 46 15.82 -46.48 39.26
N ARG A 47 16.77 -47.05 40.01
CA ARG A 47 17.79 -47.98 39.50
C ARG A 47 17.21 -49.21 38.81
N TYR A 48 16.00 -49.62 39.21
CA TYR A 48 15.33 -50.81 38.69
C TYR A 48 14.53 -50.57 37.41
N TYR A 49 14.36 -49.31 36.98
CA TYR A 49 13.67 -49.01 35.73
C TYR A 49 14.61 -49.22 34.54
N THR A 50 14.19 -50.10 33.63
CA THR A 50 14.89 -50.40 32.37
C THR A 50 14.02 -50.11 31.14
N ALA A 51 12.78 -49.66 31.34
CA ALA A 51 11.85 -49.33 30.27
C ALA A 51 10.86 -48.21 30.68
N ILE A 52 10.54 -47.33 29.74
CA ILE A 52 9.50 -46.30 29.84
C ILE A 52 8.70 -46.30 28.53
N ASN A 53 7.39 -46.12 28.65
CA ASN A 53 6.46 -46.10 27.54
C ASN A 53 5.77 -44.73 27.50
N PHE A 54 5.77 -44.11 26.33
CA PHE A 54 5.11 -42.83 26.11
C PHE A 54 3.92 -43.02 25.18
N VAL A 55 2.87 -42.25 25.44
CA VAL A 55 1.65 -42.26 24.64
C VAL A 55 1.37 -40.84 24.16
N ALA A 56 1.15 -40.66 22.87
CA ALA A 56 0.77 -39.37 22.31
C ALA A 56 -0.43 -39.55 21.37
N THR A 57 -1.45 -38.72 21.54
CA THR A 57 -2.63 -38.69 20.70
C THR A 57 -2.66 -37.33 20.00
N PRO A 58 -2.36 -37.27 18.70
CA PRO A 58 -2.43 -36.04 17.93
C PRO A 58 -3.84 -35.44 17.94
N GLU A 59 -3.94 -34.12 18.16
CA GLU A 59 -5.24 -33.42 18.18
C GLU A 59 -5.68 -32.99 16.78
N GLU A 60 -4.73 -32.59 15.93
CA GLU A 60 -5.02 -32.14 14.57
C GLU A 60 -4.93 -33.29 13.58
N GLN A 61 -6.01 -33.51 12.83
CA GLN A 61 -6.04 -34.51 11.76
C GLN A 61 -5.32 -33.99 10.50
N ASN A 62 -4.82 -34.91 9.68
CA ASN A 62 -4.17 -34.63 8.40
C ASN A 62 -2.90 -33.77 8.44
N ARG A 63 -2.16 -33.78 9.56
CA ARG A 63 -0.85 -33.13 9.65
C ARG A 63 0.26 -34.14 9.93
N ASP A 64 1.45 -33.81 9.45
CA ASP A 64 2.64 -34.61 9.69
C ASP A 64 3.02 -34.54 11.17
N LEU A 65 3.28 -35.70 11.76
CA LEU A 65 3.72 -35.81 13.14
C LEU A 65 5.24 -36.04 13.17
N VAL A 66 5.98 -35.08 13.70
CA VAL A 66 7.42 -35.22 13.92
C VAL A 66 7.64 -35.75 15.32
N VAL A 67 8.38 -36.86 15.43
CA VAL A 67 8.79 -37.45 16.70
C VAL A 67 10.27 -37.21 16.89
N PHE A 68 10.62 -36.66 18.05
CA PHE A 68 11.99 -36.43 18.47
C PHE A 68 12.22 -37.08 19.83
N ILE A 69 13.26 -37.90 19.93
CA ILE A 69 13.71 -38.46 21.19
C ILE A 69 15.24 -38.44 21.26
N ASN A 70 15.78 -37.98 22.37
CA ASN A 70 17.21 -37.92 22.64
C ASN A 70 17.47 -38.33 24.08
N ALA A 71 18.47 -39.17 24.32
CA ALA A 71 18.84 -39.57 25.67
C ALA A 71 20.34 -39.48 25.92
N SER A 72 20.70 -39.30 27.20
CA SER A 72 22.10 -39.23 27.63
C SER A 72 22.87 -40.55 27.44
N LYS A 73 22.15 -41.67 27.31
CA LYS A 73 22.68 -43.03 27.13
C LYS A 73 21.92 -43.75 26.03
N ASN A 74 22.51 -44.84 25.54
CA ASN A 74 21.90 -45.62 24.47
C ASN A 74 20.66 -46.36 24.99
N PHE A 75 19.64 -46.44 24.13
CA PHE A 75 18.38 -47.13 24.38
C PHE A 75 17.91 -47.87 23.12
N ASN A 76 16.97 -48.78 23.32
CA ASN A 76 16.19 -49.40 22.27
C ASN A 76 14.86 -48.66 22.13
N LEU A 77 14.48 -48.37 20.89
CA LEU A 77 13.28 -47.63 20.53
C LEU A 77 12.36 -48.51 19.69
N ASN A 78 11.10 -48.58 20.09
CA ASN A 78 10.03 -49.15 19.27
C ASN A 78 8.86 -48.15 19.21
N ILE A 79 8.45 -47.76 18.01
CA ILE A 79 7.32 -46.86 17.79
C ILE A 79 6.24 -47.64 17.07
N THR A 80 5.06 -47.69 17.69
CA THR A 80 3.87 -48.30 17.13
C THR A 80 2.74 -47.26 17.08
N TRP A 81 1.73 -47.52 16.25
CA TRP A 81 0.50 -46.76 16.27
C TRP A 81 -0.70 -47.70 16.29
N ALA A 82 -1.80 -47.23 16.84
CA ALA A 82 -3.07 -47.92 16.77
C ALA A 82 -4.22 -46.92 16.54
N ALA A 83 -5.25 -47.37 15.83
CA ALA A 83 -6.53 -46.69 15.79
C ALA A 83 -7.32 -47.00 17.07
N SER A 84 -7.75 -45.99 17.80
CA SER A 84 -8.63 -46.17 18.96
C SER A 84 -10.10 -46.11 18.53
N PHE A 85 -10.84 -47.21 18.75
CA PHE A 85 -12.28 -47.24 18.53
C PHE A 85 -13.00 -46.74 19.79
N THR A 86 -13.86 -45.73 19.62
CA THR A 86 -14.90 -45.38 20.58
C THR A 86 -15.86 -46.56 20.77
N ALA A 87 -16.19 -46.86 22.03
CA ALA A 87 -17.11 -47.91 22.52
C ALA A 87 -16.51 -49.31 22.83
N GLY A 88 -15.70 -49.37 23.89
CA GLY A 88 -15.82 -50.42 24.92
C GLY A 88 -15.25 -51.82 24.65
N THR A 89 -14.80 -52.17 23.45
CA THR A 89 -14.16 -53.48 23.20
C THR A 89 -13.01 -53.42 22.20
N GLN A 90 -11.87 -53.93 22.67
CA GLN A 90 -10.65 -54.31 21.96
C GLN A 90 -9.76 -53.15 21.46
N THR A 91 -8.64 -53.01 22.17
CA THR A 91 -7.38 -52.41 21.70
C THR A 91 -7.08 -52.89 20.28
N GLY A 92 -7.09 -51.98 19.31
CA GLY A 92 -6.63 -52.28 17.95
C GLY A 92 -5.21 -52.86 17.98
N GLU A 93 -4.90 -53.72 17.02
CA GLU A 93 -3.55 -54.27 16.84
C GLU A 93 -2.55 -53.11 16.65
N GLU A 94 -1.54 -53.03 17.52
CA GLU A 94 -0.48 -52.03 17.41
C GLU A 94 0.39 -52.35 16.19
N ILE A 95 0.42 -51.44 15.22
CA ILE A 95 1.21 -51.61 14.00
C ILE A 95 2.59 -50.97 14.22
N PRO A 96 3.69 -51.74 14.13
CA PRO A 96 5.04 -51.19 14.30
C PRO A 96 5.45 -50.35 13.09
N ILE A 97 6.00 -49.17 13.36
CA ILE A 97 6.53 -48.26 12.33
C ILE A 97 8.05 -48.26 12.36
N VAL A 98 8.62 -48.13 13.56
CA VAL A 98 10.06 -47.97 13.74
C VAL A 98 10.55 -48.90 14.82
N SER A 99 11.59 -49.68 14.51
CA SER A 99 12.36 -50.42 15.50
C SER A 99 13.84 -50.10 15.31
N ARG A 100 14.49 -49.61 16.38
CA ARG A 100 15.91 -49.27 16.43
C ARG A 100 16.48 -49.73 17.76
N SER A 101 17.72 -50.23 17.74
CA SER A 101 18.41 -50.68 18.95
C SER A 101 19.72 -49.92 19.15
N ASN A 102 20.10 -49.73 20.41
CA ASN A 102 21.38 -49.14 20.81
C ASN A 102 21.63 -47.72 20.23
N ILE A 103 20.59 -46.88 20.20
CA ILE A 103 20.65 -45.50 19.68
C ILE A 103 20.65 -44.48 20.81
N LYS A 104 21.19 -43.28 20.57
CA LYS A 104 21.13 -42.13 21.51
C LYS A 104 20.08 -41.10 21.14
N GLU A 105 19.75 -41.01 19.86
CA GLU A 105 18.85 -40.01 19.32
C GLU A 105 18.08 -40.60 18.15
N PHE A 106 16.82 -40.21 18.03
CA PHE A 106 15.96 -40.51 16.90
C PHE A 106 15.08 -39.30 16.60
N LYS A 107 15.03 -38.94 15.32
CA LYS A 107 14.16 -37.89 14.81
C LYS A 107 13.60 -38.33 13.47
N ASP A 108 12.28 -38.36 13.37
CA ASP A 108 11.61 -38.73 12.12
C ASP A 108 10.27 -38.02 11.96
N SER A 109 9.79 -37.90 10.72
CA SER A 109 8.54 -37.25 10.36
C SER A 109 7.58 -38.26 9.75
N PHE A 110 6.47 -38.53 10.45
CA PHE A 110 5.43 -39.44 9.97
C PHE A 110 4.37 -38.63 9.25
N SER A 111 4.39 -38.68 7.91
CA SER A 111 3.44 -37.98 7.06
C SER A 111 2.12 -38.71 6.91
N ASN A 112 1.03 -37.97 6.80
CA ASN A 112 -0.31 -38.54 6.56
C ASN A 112 -0.44 -39.30 5.22
N GLU A 113 0.37 -38.99 4.23
CA GLU A 113 0.29 -39.65 2.92
C GLU A 113 0.81 -41.09 2.94
N ASN A 114 1.77 -41.38 3.83
CA ASN A 114 2.41 -42.70 3.93
C ASN A 114 1.73 -43.62 4.95
N PHE A 115 0.98 -43.05 5.89
CA PHE A 115 0.26 -43.75 6.94
C PHE A 115 -1.18 -43.28 6.86
N ASP A 116 -2.08 -44.10 6.30
CA ASP A 116 -3.48 -43.77 5.99
C ASP A 116 -4.30 -43.38 7.25
N PHE A 117 -4.05 -42.18 7.77
CA PHE A 117 -4.72 -41.63 8.95
C PHE A 117 -6.14 -41.16 8.63
N ARG A 118 -6.51 -41.10 7.34
CA ARG A 118 -7.80 -40.62 6.84
C ARG A 118 -9.00 -41.40 7.35
N ASN A 119 -8.84 -42.68 7.63
CA ASN A 119 -9.96 -43.54 8.04
C ASN A 119 -10.16 -43.65 9.56
N ASN A 120 -9.25 -43.10 10.38
CA ASN A 120 -9.30 -43.27 11.83
C ASN A 120 -9.14 -41.92 12.55
N PRO A 121 -10.22 -41.31 13.05
CA PRO A 121 -10.18 -39.98 13.66
C PRO A 121 -9.36 -39.92 14.95
N ASN A 122 -9.12 -41.06 15.61
CA ASN A 122 -8.46 -41.16 16.90
C ASN A 122 -7.23 -42.09 16.82
N ILE A 123 -6.13 -41.60 16.25
CA ILE A 123 -4.86 -42.33 16.21
C ILE A 123 -4.06 -42.06 17.48
N THR A 124 -3.48 -43.11 18.05
CA THR A 124 -2.60 -43.01 19.20
C THR A 124 -1.25 -43.63 18.85
N PHE A 125 -0.19 -42.87 19.12
CA PHE A 125 1.19 -43.32 18.99
C PHE A 125 1.68 -43.84 20.34
N PHE A 126 2.34 -44.99 20.31
CA PHE A 126 3.03 -45.57 21.44
C PHE A 126 4.52 -45.60 21.16
N VAL A 127 5.30 -45.07 22.09
CA VAL A 127 6.76 -45.02 21.98
C VAL A 127 7.34 -45.77 23.17
N TYR A 128 7.94 -46.92 22.87
CA TYR A 128 8.58 -47.79 23.84
C TYR A 128 10.08 -47.54 23.85
N VAL A 129 10.59 -47.12 25.01
CA VAL A 129 12.02 -46.89 25.25
C VAL A 129 12.47 -47.93 26.26
N SER A 130 13.41 -48.78 25.86
CA SER A 130 13.83 -49.94 26.68
C SER A 130 15.33 -50.16 26.66
N ASN A 131 15.81 -51.04 27.54
CA ASN A 131 17.21 -51.47 27.61
C ASN A 131 18.21 -50.31 27.80
N PHE A 132 17.81 -49.31 28.58
CA PHE A 132 18.70 -48.25 29.04
C PHE A 132 19.24 -48.57 30.43
N THR A 133 20.34 -47.89 30.83
CA THR A 133 20.94 -48.05 32.16
C THR A 133 20.82 -46.78 32.99
N TRP A 134 20.44 -46.91 34.26
CA TRP A 134 20.46 -45.80 35.21
C TRP A 134 21.89 -45.29 35.47
N PRO A 135 22.13 -43.99 35.73
CA PRO A 135 21.19 -42.87 35.58
C PRO A 135 21.03 -42.45 34.12
N ILE A 136 19.85 -41.97 33.73
CA ILE A 136 19.56 -41.54 32.35
C ILE A 136 18.65 -40.31 32.34
N LYS A 137 18.90 -39.42 31.36
CA LYS A 137 17.98 -38.34 31.00
C LYS A 137 17.44 -38.60 29.59
N ILE A 138 16.12 -38.59 29.43
CA ILE A 138 15.43 -38.82 28.17
C ILE A 138 14.60 -37.57 27.86
N GLN A 139 14.87 -36.96 26.72
CA GLN A 139 14.10 -35.87 26.16
C GLN A 139 13.23 -36.42 25.03
N ILE A 140 11.94 -36.15 25.07
CA ILE A 140 11.00 -36.56 24.05
C ILE A 140 10.07 -35.41 23.70
N ALA A 141 9.81 -35.23 22.42
CA ALA A 141 8.89 -34.24 21.91
C ALA A 141 8.11 -34.83 20.73
N PHE A 142 6.81 -34.54 20.72
CA PHE A 142 5.96 -34.71 19.56
C PHE A 142 5.64 -33.33 19.04
N SER A 143 5.78 -33.09 17.74
CA SER A 143 5.36 -31.83 17.17
C SER A 143 4.55 -32.05 15.91
N GLN A 144 3.38 -31.42 15.85
CA GLN A 144 2.63 -31.24 14.62
C GLN A 144 3.02 -29.86 14.11
N HIS A 145 4.17 -29.77 13.44
CA HIS A 145 4.73 -28.47 13.07
C HIS A 145 3.70 -27.69 12.24
N SER A 146 3.10 -26.67 12.87
CA SER A 146 2.38 -25.62 12.16
C SER A 146 3.35 -25.06 11.13
N ASN A 147 2.98 -25.28 9.88
CA ASN A 147 3.82 -25.24 8.72
C ASN A 147 4.62 -23.92 8.65
N PHE A 148 5.95 -23.96 8.77
CA PHE A 148 6.83 -22.79 8.60
C PHE A 148 6.64 -22.10 7.22
N MET A 149 6.03 -22.78 6.24
CA MET A 149 5.64 -22.12 4.99
C MET A 149 4.44 -21.19 5.15
N ASP A 150 3.64 -21.26 6.21
CA ASP A 150 2.53 -20.32 6.44
C ASP A 150 3.04 -18.90 6.73
N LEU A 151 4.17 -18.74 7.44
CA LEU A 151 4.74 -17.41 7.68
C LEU A 151 5.34 -16.80 6.39
N VAL A 152 6.09 -17.60 5.62
CA VAL A 152 6.67 -17.15 4.34
C VAL A 152 5.57 -16.89 3.31
N GLN A 153 4.55 -17.75 3.24
CA GLN A 153 3.39 -17.59 2.36
C GLN A 153 2.51 -16.42 2.78
N PHE A 154 2.36 -16.16 4.08
CA PHE A 154 1.72 -14.95 4.60
C PHE A 154 2.44 -13.70 4.10
N PHE A 155 3.77 -13.64 4.22
CA PHE A 155 4.54 -12.51 3.70
C PHE A 155 4.42 -12.37 2.18
N VAL A 156 4.60 -13.45 1.41
CA VAL A 156 4.50 -13.43 -0.06
C VAL A 156 3.11 -12.97 -0.51
N THR A 157 2.04 -13.48 0.13
CA THR A 157 0.66 -13.12 -0.22
C THR A 157 0.35 -11.68 0.18
N PHE A 158 0.78 -11.26 1.38
CA PHE A 158 0.61 -9.90 1.87
C PHE A 158 1.31 -8.88 0.97
N PHE A 159 2.59 -9.11 0.66
CA PHE A 159 3.35 -8.22 -0.23
C PHE A 159 2.82 -8.24 -1.66
N SER A 160 2.42 -9.40 -2.20
CA SER A 160 1.79 -9.49 -3.52
C SER A 160 0.51 -8.67 -3.60
N CYS A 161 -0.38 -8.81 -2.60
CA CYS A 161 -1.61 -8.06 -2.53
C CYS A 161 -1.34 -6.55 -2.37
N PHE A 162 -0.43 -6.18 -1.47
CA PHE A 162 -0.05 -4.79 -1.24
C PHE A 162 0.52 -4.12 -2.49
N LEU A 163 1.44 -4.80 -3.20
CA LEU A 163 2.02 -4.29 -4.43
C LEU A 163 0.99 -4.20 -5.56
N SER A 164 0.04 -5.14 -5.64
CA SER A 164 -1.08 -5.08 -6.59
C SER A 164 -1.95 -3.84 -6.34
N LEU A 165 -2.33 -3.58 -5.09
CA LEU A 165 -3.08 -2.38 -4.72
C LEU A 165 -2.30 -1.09 -4.99
N LEU A 166 -1.00 -1.07 -4.68
CA LEU A 166 -0.12 0.07 -4.95
C LEU A 166 0.00 0.33 -6.46
N LEU A 167 0.09 -0.72 -7.28
CA LEU A 167 0.14 -0.61 -8.74
C LEU A 167 -1.17 -0.02 -9.28
N VAL A 168 -2.33 -0.51 -8.81
CA VAL A 168 -3.63 0.06 -9.18
C VAL A 168 -3.71 1.54 -8.80
N ALA A 169 -3.29 1.90 -7.59
CA ALA A 169 -3.26 3.29 -7.14
C ALA A 169 -2.33 4.16 -8.01
N ALA A 170 -1.14 3.65 -8.35
CA ALA A 170 -0.18 4.34 -9.22
C ALA A 170 -0.72 4.51 -10.65
N VAL A 171 -1.41 3.51 -11.20
CA VAL A 171 -2.06 3.57 -12.52
C VAL A 171 -3.18 4.61 -12.49
N VAL A 172 -4.07 4.57 -11.50
CA VAL A 172 -5.14 5.57 -11.34
C VAL A 172 -4.55 6.98 -11.19
N TRP A 173 -3.48 7.13 -10.40
CA TRP A 173 -2.77 8.39 -10.26
C TRP A 173 -2.18 8.86 -11.59
N LYS A 174 -1.50 7.99 -12.34
CA LYS A 174 -0.92 8.31 -13.65
C LYS A 174 -1.98 8.69 -14.67
N ILE A 175 -3.12 7.99 -14.71
CA ILE A 175 -4.26 8.33 -15.56
C ILE A 175 -4.81 9.69 -15.15
N LYS A 176 -5.06 9.91 -13.87
CA LYS A 176 -5.54 11.20 -13.35
C LYS A 176 -4.59 12.34 -13.69
N GLN A 177 -3.28 12.14 -13.50
CA GLN A 177 -2.23 13.10 -13.85
C GLN A 177 -2.19 13.38 -15.36
N SER A 178 -2.36 12.35 -16.20
CA SER A 178 -2.43 12.48 -17.65
C SER A 178 -3.69 13.24 -18.10
N CYS A 179 -4.86 12.91 -17.54
CA CYS A 179 -6.12 13.60 -17.78
C CYS A 179 -6.03 15.07 -17.36
N TRP A 180 -5.43 15.36 -16.19
CA TRP A 180 -5.17 16.72 -15.73
C TRP A 180 -4.25 17.49 -16.67
N ALA A 181 -3.17 16.86 -17.14
CA ALA A 181 -2.28 17.46 -18.12
C ALA A 181 -2.98 17.71 -19.48
N SER A 182 -3.78 16.76 -19.95
CA SER A 182 -4.53 16.88 -21.20
C SER A 182 -5.57 17.98 -21.13
N ARG A 183 -6.35 18.04 -20.05
CA ARG A 183 -7.36 19.08 -19.84
C ARG A 183 -6.75 20.48 -19.83
N ARG A 184 -5.57 20.64 -19.22
CA ARG A 184 -4.83 21.91 -19.24
C ARG A 184 -4.38 22.29 -20.66
N ARG A 185 -3.92 21.33 -21.46
CA ARG A 185 -3.54 21.58 -22.87
C ARG A 185 -4.72 21.95 -23.75
N GLU A 186 -5.86 21.28 -23.58
CA GLU A 186 -7.05 21.61 -24.35
C GLU A 186 -7.61 23.00 -24.02
N GLN A 187 -7.52 23.44 -22.76
CA GLN A 187 -7.90 24.80 -22.38
C GLN A 187 -7.03 25.83 -23.09
N LEU A 188 -5.70 25.65 -23.08
CA LEU A 188 -4.78 26.52 -23.79
C LEU A 188 -5.06 26.55 -25.29
N LEU A 189 -5.30 25.40 -25.93
CA LEU A 189 -5.62 25.33 -27.35
C LEU A 189 -6.94 26.05 -27.68
N ARG A 190 -7.97 25.90 -26.84
CA ARG A 190 -9.25 26.60 -27.01
C ARG A 190 -9.10 28.11 -26.82
N GLU A 191 -8.29 28.55 -25.85
CA GLU A 191 -7.99 29.97 -25.66
C GLU A 191 -7.23 30.55 -26.85
N MET A 192 -6.18 29.86 -27.33
CA MET A 192 -5.44 30.24 -28.53
C MET A 192 -6.35 30.33 -29.76
N GLN A 193 -7.23 29.34 -29.97
CA GLN A 193 -8.17 29.34 -31.08
C GLN A 193 -9.22 30.46 -30.95
N GLN A 194 -9.68 30.76 -29.73
CA GLN A 194 -10.58 31.89 -29.48
C GLN A 194 -9.89 33.24 -29.68
N MET A 195 -8.58 33.35 -29.39
CA MET A 195 -7.80 34.53 -29.71
C MET A 195 -7.60 34.66 -31.23
N ALA A 196 -7.34 33.55 -31.92
CA ALA A 196 -7.15 33.51 -33.37
C ALA A 196 -8.44 33.70 -34.18
N SER A 197 -9.61 33.31 -33.64
CA SER A 197 -10.91 33.42 -34.34
C SER A 197 -11.59 34.78 -34.17
N ARG A 198 -11.02 35.69 -33.37
CA ARG A 198 -11.50 37.07 -33.35
C ARG A 198 -11.28 37.65 -34.74
N PRO A 199 -12.31 38.16 -35.43
CA PRO A 199 -12.09 38.90 -36.68
C PRO A 199 -11.06 39.99 -36.38
N PHE A 200 -10.10 40.19 -37.28
CA PHE A 200 -9.11 41.28 -37.15
C PHE A 200 -9.86 42.55 -36.74
N ALA A 201 -9.50 43.10 -35.58
CA ALA A 201 -10.20 44.26 -35.05
C ALA A 201 -9.96 45.43 -36.00
N THR A 202 -10.96 45.75 -36.83
CA THR A 202 -10.91 46.91 -37.71
C THR A 202 -11.22 48.15 -36.89
N ILE A 203 -10.28 49.09 -36.82
CA ILE A 203 -10.46 50.38 -36.18
C ILE A 203 -10.73 51.46 -37.23
N ASN A 204 -11.87 52.12 -37.13
CA ASN A 204 -12.18 53.28 -37.98
C ASN A 204 -11.50 54.51 -37.35
N VAL A 205 -10.59 55.13 -38.09
CA VAL A 205 -9.89 56.34 -37.65
C VAL A 205 -10.48 57.53 -38.40
N ALA A 206 -11.16 58.44 -37.70
CA ALA A 206 -11.56 59.72 -38.23
C ALA A 206 -10.37 60.70 -38.11
N LEU A 207 -9.88 61.22 -39.23
CA LEU A 207 -8.89 62.28 -39.25
C LEU A 207 -9.62 63.61 -39.43
N GLU A 208 -9.52 64.51 -38.44
CA GLU A 208 -9.97 65.90 -38.61
C GLU A 208 -9.26 66.50 -39.82
N THR A 209 -10.04 67.09 -40.73
CA THR A 209 -9.59 67.78 -41.95
C THR A 209 -9.98 69.24 -41.78
N ASP A 210 -9.07 70.20 -42.00
CA ASP A 210 -9.27 71.64 -41.74
C ASP A 210 -10.34 72.34 -42.62
N GLU A 211 -11.19 71.59 -43.33
CA GLU A 211 -12.20 72.12 -44.27
C GLU A 211 -13.65 71.83 -43.82
N GLU A 212 -13.98 72.06 -42.54
CA GLU A 212 -15.38 72.20 -42.10
C GLU A 212 -15.63 73.63 -41.58
N PRO A 213 -16.68 74.33 -42.07
CA PRO A 213 -16.96 75.71 -41.67
C PRO A 213 -17.28 75.82 -40.17
N PRO A 214 -16.94 76.95 -39.52
CA PRO A 214 -16.79 77.06 -38.06
C PRO A 214 -18.10 77.17 -37.27
N ASP A 215 -19.22 76.70 -37.82
CA ASP A 215 -20.52 76.80 -37.17
C ASP A 215 -21.16 75.42 -37.05
N LEU A 216 -21.38 75.00 -35.80
CA LEU A 216 -22.04 73.77 -35.33
C LEU A 216 -21.14 72.57 -35.03
N ILE A 217 -20.17 72.74 -34.12
CA ILE A 217 -20.09 72.04 -32.81
C ILE A 217 -18.94 72.71 -32.04
N GLY A 218 -19.29 73.77 -31.29
CA GLY A 218 -18.49 74.24 -30.18
C GLY A 218 -18.45 73.14 -29.12
N GLY A 219 -17.44 72.29 -29.20
CA GLY A 219 -17.20 71.23 -28.24
C GLY A 219 -15.71 71.04 -28.09
N ASN A 220 -15.16 71.57 -27.00
CA ASN A 220 -13.86 71.23 -26.46
C ASN A 220 -13.74 69.70 -26.29
N VAL A 221 -13.34 68.99 -27.33
CA VAL A 221 -13.13 67.53 -27.27
C VAL A 221 -11.72 67.29 -26.71
N LYS A 222 -11.54 67.62 -25.42
CA LYS A 222 -10.57 66.96 -24.53
C LYS A 222 -10.99 65.50 -24.30
N THR A 223 -11.31 64.75 -25.35
CA THR A 223 -11.58 63.31 -25.19
C THR A 223 -10.26 62.58 -25.36
N VAL A 224 -9.89 61.85 -24.32
CA VAL A 224 -8.74 60.95 -24.32
C VAL A 224 -8.91 60.02 -25.52
N PRO A 225 -7.93 59.90 -26.43
CA PRO A 225 -8.04 59.04 -27.59
C PRO A 225 -8.31 57.60 -27.13
N LYS A 226 -9.32 56.95 -27.71
CA LYS A 226 -9.60 55.54 -27.42
C LYS A 226 -8.39 54.70 -27.85
N PRO A 227 -7.84 53.85 -26.99
CA PRO A 227 -6.72 53.02 -27.37
C PRO A 227 -7.08 52.00 -28.43
N ILE A 228 -6.10 51.71 -29.29
CA ILE A 228 -6.14 50.62 -30.27
C ILE A 228 -6.04 49.28 -29.53
N ALA A 229 -5.13 49.22 -28.56
CA ALA A 229 -4.93 48.07 -27.70
C ALA A 229 -4.48 48.54 -26.31
N LEU A 230 -4.90 47.80 -25.28
CA LEU A 230 -4.44 47.96 -23.91
C LEU A 230 -4.05 46.58 -23.39
N GLU A 231 -2.76 46.36 -23.20
CA GLU A 231 -2.21 45.09 -22.73
C GLU A 231 -1.79 45.22 -21.26
N PRO A 232 -2.51 44.60 -20.31
CA PRO A 232 -2.15 44.68 -18.89
C PRO A 232 -0.85 43.94 -18.60
N CYS A 233 0.03 44.57 -17.84
CA CYS A 233 1.25 43.95 -17.32
C CYS A 233 0.93 43.00 -16.15
N PHE A 234 1.90 42.16 -15.78
CA PHE A 234 1.78 41.23 -14.66
C PHE A 234 1.31 41.95 -13.38
N GLY A 235 0.24 41.45 -12.76
CA GLY A 235 -0.36 42.04 -11.56
C GLY A 235 -1.39 43.15 -11.82
N ASN A 236 -1.71 43.47 -13.08
CA ASN A 236 -2.82 44.36 -13.47
C ASN A 236 -2.73 45.81 -12.92
N LYS A 237 -1.53 46.24 -12.49
CA LYS A 237 -1.26 47.58 -11.96
C LYS A 237 -0.84 48.56 -13.06
N ALA A 238 -0.17 48.07 -14.09
CA ALA A 238 0.23 48.85 -15.25
C ALA A 238 -0.24 48.14 -16.53
N ALA A 239 -0.32 48.87 -17.64
CA ALA A 239 -0.63 48.34 -18.96
C ALA A 239 0.14 49.08 -20.04
N VAL A 240 0.42 48.41 -21.15
CA VAL A 240 0.94 49.02 -22.37
C VAL A 240 -0.24 49.45 -23.24
N LEU A 241 -0.36 50.75 -23.46
CA LEU A 241 -1.37 51.40 -24.26
C LEU A 241 -0.83 51.63 -25.68
N SER A 242 -1.50 51.12 -26.72
CA SER A 242 -1.19 51.45 -28.12
C SER A 242 -2.20 52.45 -28.67
N ILE A 243 -1.74 53.56 -29.23
CA ILE A 243 -2.56 54.65 -29.79
C ILE A 243 -2.03 55.08 -31.17
N PHE A 244 -2.92 55.65 -31.99
CA PHE A 244 -2.50 56.37 -33.18
C PHE A 244 -2.16 57.81 -32.83
N VAL A 245 -1.01 58.28 -33.31
CA VAL A 245 -0.52 59.64 -33.10
C VAL A 245 -0.33 60.30 -34.46
N ARG A 246 -0.94 61.47 -34.63
CA ARG A 246 -0.72 62.34 -35.79
C ARG A 246 0.65 63.00 -35.64
N LEU A 247 1.54 62.76 -36.60
CA LEU A 247 2.86 63.39 -36.62
C LEU A 247 2.76 64.85 -37.10
N PRO A 248 3.67 65.74 -36.67
CA PRO A 248 3.68 67.14 -37.09
C PRO A 248 3.79 67.24 -38.62
N ARG A 249 2.95 68.09 -39.21
CA ARG A 249 2.90 68.35 -40.65
C ARG A 249 3.32 69.79 -40.92
N GLY A 250 3.86 70.05 -42.12
CA GLY A 250 4.16 71.42 -42.55
C GLY A 250 2.90 72.27 -42.72
N THR A 251 3.09 73.54 -43.08
CA THR A 251 2.02 74.54 -43.25
C THR A 251 0.89 74.16 -44.21
N GLY A 252 1.08 73.13 -45.06
CA GLY A 252 0.07 72.61 -45.98
C GLY A 252 -0.69 71.36 -45.51
N GLY A 253 -0.54 70.91 -44.26
CA GLY A 253 -1.33 69.78 -43.70
C GLY A 253 -1.03 68.39 -44.30
N ILE A 254 -0.08 68.30 -45.23
CA ILE A 254 0.33 67.09 -45.94
C ILE A 254 1.74 66.69 -45.46
N PRO A 255 1.99 65.40 -45.14
CA PRO A 255 3.35 64.94 -44.84
C PRO A 255 4.27 65.05 -46.07
N PRO A 256 5.58 65.32 -45.91
CA PRO A 256 6.52 65.36 -47.02
C PRO A 256 6.50 64.06 -47.86
N PRO A 257 6.78 64.12 -49.18
CA PRO A 257 6.86 62.92 -50.02
C PRO A 257 7.78 61.87 -49.40
N GLY A 258 7.27 60.66 -49.19
CA GLY A 258 8.00 59.55 -48.57
C GLY A 258 7.92 59.47 -47.04
N GLN A 259 7.18 60.37 -46.37
CA GLN A 259 6.94 60.31 -44.92
C GLN A 259 5.49 59.98 -44.57
N SER A 260 5.28 59.29 -43.45
CA SER A 260 3.94 59.03 -42.92
C SER A 260 3.45 60.21 -42.07
N GLY A 261 2.18 60.60 -42.24
CA GLY A 261 1.52 61.61 -41.40
C GLY A 261 0.87 61.06 -40.13
N LEU A 262 1.04 59.76 -39.86
CA LEU A 262 0.47 59.03 -38.73
C LEU A 262 1.46 57.95 -38.26
N THR A 263 1.58 57.74 -36.96
CA THR A 263 2.35 56.62 -36.38
C THR A 263 1.52 55.89 -35.33
N VAL A 264 1.86 54.62 -35.10
CA VAL A 264 1.45 53.92 -33.88
C VAL A 264 2.47 54.26 -32.80
N ALA A 265 2.00 54.63 -31.61
CA ALA A 265 2.85 54.85 -30.45
C ALA A 265 2.35 53.98 -29.29
N SER A 266 3.29 53.57 -28.44
CA SER A 266 3.01 52.77 -27.25
C SER A 266 3.45 53.54 -26.00
N ALA A 267 2.61 53.53 -24.96
CA ALA A 267 2.91 54.18 -23.69
C ALA A 267 2.56 53.25 -22.52
N LEU A 268 3.40 53.21 -21.48
CA LEU A 268 3.09 52.52 -20.24
C LEU A 268 2.16 53.40 -19.41
N VAL A 269 1.00 52.88 -19.01
CA VAL A 269 0.00 53.59 -18.22
C VAL A 269 -0.28 52.85 -16.91
N ASP A 270 -0.56 53.61 -15.85
CA ASP A 270 -1.04 53.07 -14.59
C ASP A 270 -2.55 52.79 -14.68
N VAL A 271 -2.92 51.51 -14.59
CA VAL A 271 -4.30 51.03 -14.75
C VAL A 271 -5.14 51.35 -13.52
N SER A 272 -4.50 51.51 -12.36
CA SER A 272 -5.20 51.81 -11.11
C SER A 272 -5.88 53.18 -11.11
N GLN A 273 -5.39 54.13 -11.92
CA GLN A 273 -5.91 55.50 -11.99
C GLN A 273 -6.98 55.68 -13.09
N GLN A 274 -7.02 54.83 -14.12
CA GLN A 274 -7.96 54.98 -15.25
C GLN A 274 -9.41 54.59 -14.93
N MET A 275 -9.65 53.68 -13.98
CA MET A 275 -11.01 53.24 -13.59
C MET A 275 -11.88 54.37 -12.99
N CYS A 276 -11.30 55.53 -12.66
CA CYS A 276 -12.04 56.67 -12.11
C CYS A 276 -12.64 57.60 -13.19
N LEU A 277 -12.16 57.55 -14.45
CA LEU A 277 -12.59 58.47 -15.52
C LEU A 277 -13.66 57.88 -16.47
N GLY A 278 -13.97 56.59 -16.38
CA GLY A 278 -14.97 55.92 -17.22
C GLY A 278 -16.41 55.91 -16.70
N TYR A 279 -16.70 56.50 -15.53
CA TYR A 279 -18.02 56.40 -14.87
C TYR A 279 -18.86 57.69 -14.90
N LYS A 280 -18.61 58.57 -15.87
CA LYS A 280 -19.50 59.71 -16.17
C LYS A 280 -20.08 59.62 -17.59
N GLU A 281 -20.71 58.50 -17.91
CA GLU A 281 -21.67 58.44 -19.01
C GLU A 281 -23.04 57.99 -18.47
N LYS A 282 -24.09 58.66 -18.96
CA LYS A 282 -25.39 58.86 -18.31
C LYS A 282 -26.09 57.57 -17.86
N SER A 283 -26.65 57.65 -16.65
CA SER A 283 -27.63 56.72 -16.10
C SER A 283 -28.86 56.56 -17.01
N GLY A 284 -29.10 55.34 -17.49
CA GLY A 284 -30.35 54.97 -18.13
C GLY A 284 -30.39 53.50 -18.55
N GLY A 285 -31.17 52.69 -17.82
CA GLY A 285 -31.72 51.43 -18.32
C GLY A 285 -31.08 50.15 -17.80
N LEU A 286 -31.79 49.47 -16.88
CA LEU A 286 -31.53 48.11 -16.42
C LEU A 286 -31.33 47.12 -17.58
N ARG A 287 -30.21 46.41 -17.62
CA ARG A 287 -30.16 44.97 -17.98
C ARG A 287 -29.05 44.25 -17.22
N ASN A 288 -29.48 43.26 -16.44
CA ASN A 288 -28.67 42.24 -15.78
C ASN A 288 -27.60 41.67 -16.72
N ARG A 289 -26.31 41.83 -16.40
CA ARG A 289 -25.22 41.03 -16.97
C ARG A 289 -24.36 40.47 -15.85
N LYS A 290 -24.41 39.14 -15.75
CA LYS A 290 -23.67 38.26 -14.84
C LYS A 290 -22.19 38.66 -14.74
N GLN A 291 -21.67 38.71 -13.52
CA GLN A 291 -20.25 38.96 -13.21
C GLN A 291 -19.33 38.06 -14.06
N GLN A 292 -18.33 38.68 -14.68
CA GLN A 292 -17.28 38.00 -15.43
C GLN A 292 -16.20 37.50 -14.43
N PRO A 293 -15.72 36.25 -14.54
CA PRO A 293 -14.69 35.75 -13.63
C PRO A 293 -13.36 36.48 -13.85
N SER A 294 -12.60 36.62 -12.76
CA SER A 294 -11.24 37.16 -12.76
C SER A 294 -10.33 36.40 -13.72
N ALA A 295 -9.68 37.13 -14.63
CA ALA A 295 -8.64 36.57 -15.49
C ALA A 295 -7.41 36.19 -14.64
N GLN A 296 -7.04 34.91 -14.67
CA GLN A 296 -5.73 34.45 -14.18
C GLN A 296 -4.64 34.72 -15.24
N PRO A 297 -3.38 34.92 -14.83
CA PRO A 297 -2.34 35.48 -15.68
C PRO A 297 -1.86 34.45 -16.70
N SER A 298 -2.21 34.65 -17.97
CA SER A 298 -1.56 33.97 -19.08
C SER A 298 -0.22 34.63 -19.35
N THR A 299 0.84 33.86 -19.26
CA THR A 299 2.20 34.19 -19.66
C THR A 299 2.22 34.42 -21.17
N CYS A 300 2.74 35.56 -21.63
CA CYS A 300 3.16 35.73 -23.02
C CYS A 300 4.58 36.31 -23.06
N ILE A 301 5.44 35.50 -23.68
CA ILE A 301 6.76 35.69 -24.33
C ILE A 301 7.51 37.00 -24.04
#